data_AF-A0A0P7VZL2-F1
#
_entry.id   AF-A0A0P7VZL2-F1
#
_cell.length_a   1.000
_cell.length_b   1.000
_cell.length_c   1.000
_cell.angle_alpha   90.00
_cell.angle_beta   90.00
_cell.angle_gamma   90.00
#
_symmetry.space_group_name_H-M   'P 1'
#
loop_
_entity.id
_entity.type
_entity.pdbx_description
1 polymer ?
#
loop_
_entity_poly.entity_id
_entity_poly.type
_entity_poly.pdbx_seq_one_letter_code
_entity_poly.pdbx_strand_id
1 'polypeptide(L)'
;MRRHPSPSVSRCHDRLSRLRPGSTAEVDQRVLSNTIEQLVVALELWPFAALILGGFVVICMGVGFAMARLVFWTGYHVSPLVKSVGFAAGYYPTVLATLWTVVKWAT
;
A
#
# COMPACT_ATOMS: atom_id res chain seq x y z
N MET A 1 -46.40 -5.76 13.26
CA MET A 1 -45.16 -5.88 14.07
C MET A 1 -43.94 -5.58 13.18
N ARG A 2 -43.32 -4.40 13.30
CA ARG A 2 -42.02 -4.13 12.65
C ARG A 2 -40.94 -4.77 13.52
N ARG A 3 -40.23 -5.77 13.00
CA ARG A 3 -39.05 -6.32 13.68
C ARG A 3 -37.94 -5.28 13.59
N HIS A 4 -37.53 -4.70 14.71
CA HIS A 4 -36.33 -3.87 14.74
C HIS A 4 -35.13 -4.74 14.36
N PRO A 5 -34.29 -4.33 13.40
CA PRO A 5 -33.11 -5.08 13.04
C PRO A 5 -32.14 -5.15 14.23
N SER A 6 -31.50 -6.30 14.40
CA SER A 6 -30.46 -6.49 15.41
C SER A 6 -29.34 -5.44 15.25
N PRO A 7 -28.75 -4.95 16.36
CA PRO A 7 -27.67 -3.95 16.31
C PRO A 7 -26.43 -4.39 15.50
N SER A 8 -26.26 -5.69 15.23
CA SER A 8 -25.21 -6.19 14.30
C SER A 8 -25.55 -5.91 12.83
N VAL A 9 -26.82 -6.11 12.44
CA VAL A 9 -27.31 -5.88 11.08
C VAL A 9 -27.28 -4.39 10.73
N SER A 10 -27.67 -3.52 11.67
CA SER A 10 -27.59 -2.07 11.47
C SER A 10 -26.15 -1.60 11.22
N ARG A 11 -25.18 -2.10 11.99
CA ARG A 11 -23.75 -1.76 11.79
C ARG A 11 -23.18 -2.28 10.48
N CYS A 12 -23.59 -3.46 10.04
CA CYS A 12 -23.16 -4.02 8.76
C CYS A 12 -23.68 -3.16 7.60
N HIS A 13 -24.97 -2.78 7.65
CA HIS A 13 -25.59 -1.89 6.68
C HIS A 13 -24.89 -0.51 6.63
N ASP A 14 -24.54 0.08 7.78
CA ASP A 14 -23.84 1.36 7.84
C ASP A 14 -22.40 1.30 7.31
N ARG A 15 -21.71 0.16 7.45
CA ARG A 15 -20.37 -0.04 6.87
C ARG A 15 -20.46 -0.17 5.35
N LEU A 16 -21.42 -0.94 4.86
CA LEU A 16 -21.66 -1.11 3.43
C LEU A 16 -22.08 0.20 2.75
N SER A 17 -22.87 1.03 3.44
CA SER A 17 -23.28 2.34 2.91
C SER A 17 -22.12 3.33 2.80
N ARG A 18 -21.10 3.22 3.66
CA ARG A 18 -19.86 4.01 3.56
C ARG A 18 -18.95 3.54 2.44
N LEU A 19 -18.89 2.24 2.16
CA LEU A 19 -18.05 1.65 1.10
C LEU A 19 -18.72 1.64 -0.28
N ARG A 20 -19.68 2.53 -0.52
CA ARG A 20 -20.35 2.64 -1.82
C ARG A 20 -19.35 3.01 -2.92
N PRO A 21 -19.53 2.48 -4.14
CA PRO A 21 -18.72 2.86 -5.30
C PRO A 21 -18.59 4.37 -5.46
N GLY A 22 -17.36 4.87 -5.50
CA GLY A 22 -17.05 6.30 -5.66
C GLY A 22 -17.06 7.11 -4.37
N SER A 23 -17.26 6.49 -3.20
CA SER A 23 -17.12 7.18 -1.91
C SER A 23 -15.64 7.32 -1.52
N THR A 24 -15.33 8.36 -0.73
CA THR A 24 -13.98 8.55 -0.17
C THR A 24 -13.53 7.36 0.68
N ALA A 25 -14.46 6.76 1.45
CA ALA A 25 -14.13 5.63 2.31
C ALA A 25 -13.79 4.35 1.52
N GLU A 26 -14.41 4.16 0.35
CA GLU A 26 -14.03 3.08 -0.56
C GLU A 26 -12.61 3.30 -1.12
N VAL A 27 -12.29 4.54 -1.52
CA VAL A 27 -10.96 4.92 -2.00
C VAL A 27 -9.90 4.67 -0.93
N ASP A 28 -10.13 5.13 0.31
CA ASP A 28 -9.20 4.94 1.42
C ASP A 28 -9.00 3.45 1.73
N GLN A 29 -10.05 2.63 1.66
CA GLN A 29 -9.95 1.18 1.83
C GLN A 29 -9.08 0.53 0.74
N ARG A 30 -9.20 0.96 -0.52
CA ARG A 30 -8.37 0.47 -1.64
C ARG A 30 -6.91 0.86 -1.46
N VAL A 31 -6.65 2.10 -1.06
CA VAL A 31 -5.29 2.60 -0.77
C VAL A 31 -4.67 1.82 0.39
N LEU A 32 -5.45 1.55 1.44
CA LEU A 32 -4.98 0.78 2.60
C LEU A 32 -4.66 -0.67 2.24
N SER A 33 -5.54 -1.36 1.50
CA SER A 33 -5.29 -2.74 1.04
C SER A 33 -4.01 -2.81 0.22
N ASN A 34 -3.84 -1.91 -0.75
CA ASN A 34 -2.64 -1.87 -1.57
C ASN A 34 -1.38 -1.58 -0.75
N THR A 35 -1.49 -0.69 0.25
CA THR A 35 -0.35 -0.36 1.11
C THR A 35 0.05 -1.55 1.96
N ILE A 36 -0.92 -2.32 2.50
CA ILE A 36 -0.65 -3.53 3.27
C ILE A 36 0.00 -4.60 2.38
N GLU A 37 -0.55 -4.87 1.19
CA GLU A 37 0.03 -5.83 0.24
C GLU A 37 1.50 -5.49 -0.05
N GLN A 38 1.79 -4.21 -0.29
CA GLN A 38 3.14 -3.76 -0.60
C GLN A 38 4.05 -3.74 0.63
N LEU A 39 3.50 -3.51 1.82
CA LEU A 39 4.25 -3.59 3.08
C LEU A 39 4.62 -5.05 3.40
N VAL A 40 3.74 -6.01 3.15
CA VAL A 40 4.04 -7.44 3.30
C VAL A 40 5.20 -7.83 2.38
N VAL A 41 5.15 -7.44 1.11
CA VAL A 41 6.24 -7.67 0.16
C VAL A 41 7.55 -7.00 0.62
N ALA A 42 7.48 -5.76 1.12
CA ALA A 42 8.65 -5.07 1.67
C ALA A 42 9.23 -5.82 2.88
N LEU A 43 8.41 -6.26 3.82
CA LEU A 43 8.85 -7.00 5.01
C LEU A 43 9.45 -8.36 4.67
N GLU A 44 9.01 -9.00 3.60
CA GLU A 44 9.57 -10.27 3.14
C GLU A 44 10.93 -10.08 2.45
N LEU A 45 11.07 -9.06 1.59
CA LEU A 45 12.25 -8.90 0.73
C LEU A 45 13.35 -8.03 1.36
N TRP A 46 12.98 -7.00 2.13
CA TRP A 46 13.94 -6.01 2.62
C TRP A 46 14.92 -6.53 3.67
N PRO A 47 14.59 -7.49 4.55
CA PRO A 47 15.60 -8.07 5.44
C PRO A 47 16.76 -8.70 4.67
N PHE A 48 16.46 -9.41 3.58
CA PHE A 48 17.50 -9.98 2.72
C PHE A 48 18.31 -8.89 2.02
N ALA A 49 17.65 -7.85 1.50
CA ALA A 49 18.33 -6.69 0.92
C ALA A 49 19.24 -5.98 1.95
N ALA A 50 18.82 -5.84 3.21
CA ALA A 50 19.63 -5.24 4.26
C ALA A 50 20.91 -6.05 4.56
N LEU A 51 20.82 -7.39 4.51
CA LEU A 51 21.96 -8.27 4.77
C LEU A 51 23.04 -8.17 3.67
N ILE A 52 22.64 -7.97 2.41
CA ILE A 52 23.55 -7.97 1.26
C ILE A 52 23.99 -6.56 0.85
N LEU A 53 23.06 -5.59 0.83
CA LEU A 53 23.31 -4.21 0.37
C LEU A 53 23.50 -3.21 1.53
N GLY A 54 23.18 -3.61 2.76
CA GLY A 54 23.33 -2.80 3.97
C GLY A 54 22.04 -2.10 4.40
N GLY A 55 21.93 -1.82 5.71
CA GLY A 55 20.74 -1.23 6.32
C GLY A 55 20.38 0.18 5.83
N PHE A 56 21.37 0.97 5.40
CA PHE A 56 21.12 2.33 4.89
C PHE A 56 20.23 2.32 3.64
N VAL A 57 20.43 1.35 2.73
CA VAL A 57 19.59 1.18 1.52
C VAL A 57 18.13 0.99 1.91
N VAL A 58 17.87 0.14 2.90
CA VAL A 58 16.52 -0.15 3.38
C VAL A 58 15.88 1.05 4.10
N ILE A 59 16.65 1.85 4.83
CA ILE A 59 16.16 3.11 5.42
C ILE A 59 15.72 4.08 4.32
N CYS A 60 16.55 4.30 3.30
CA CYS A 60 16.20 5.16 2.18
C CYS A 60 14.96 4.67 1.44
N MET A 61 14.87 3.35 1.20
CA MET A 61 13.69 2.73 0.61
C MET A 61 12.44 2.90 1.48
N GLY A 62 12.56 2.79 2.81
CA GLY A 62 11.47 3.00 3.77
C GLY A 62 10.91 4.42 3.70
N VAL A 63 11.80 5.42 3.71
CA VAL A 63 11.40 6.84 3.57
C VAL A 63 10.77 7.07 2.20
N GLY A 64 11.40 6.57 1.12
CA GLY A 64 10.86 6.69 -0.23
C GLY A 64 9.50 6.02 -0.40
N PHE A 65 9.31 4.84 0.20
CA PHE A 65 8.04 4.12 0.22
C PHE A 65 6.95 4.93 0.93
N ALA A 66 7.23 5.46 2.12
CA ALA A 66 6.26 6.29 2.86
C ALA A 66 5.82 7.51 2.04
N MET A 67 6.78 8.22 1.44
CA MET A 67 6.49 9.37 0.56
C MET A 67 5.67 8.95 -0.67
N ALA A 68 6.01 7.83 -1.31
CA ALA A 68 5.27 7.30 -2.44
C ALA A 68 3.81 6.95 -2.08
N ARG A 69 3.55 6.48 -0.85
CA ARG A 69 2.18 6.21 -0.37
C ARG A 69 1.36 7.49 -0.19
N LEU A 70 1.98 8.58 0.26
CA LEU A 70 1.30 9.88 0.34
C LEU A 70 0.96 10.41 -1.05
N VAL A 71 1.88 10.27 -2.02
CA VAL A 71 1.62 10.63 -3.43
C VAL A 71 0.54 9.74 -4.05
N PHE A 72 0.55 8.44 -3.74
CA PHE A 72 -0.47 7.50 -4.22
C PHE A 72 -1.86 7.83 -3.68
N TRP A 73 -1.96 8.10 -2.37
CA TRP A 73 -3.21 8.46 -1.71
C TRP A 73 -3.77 9.78 -2.25
N THR A 74 -2.95 10.84 -2.31
CA THR A 74 -3.37 12.13 -2.88
C THR A 74 -3.71 12.00 -4.36
N GLY A 75 -2.95 11.22 -5.12
CA GLY A 75 -3.20 10.94 -6.53
C GLY A 75 -4.55 10.28 -6.78
N TYR A 76 -5.01 9.41 -5.88
CA TYR A 76 -6.33 8.76 -5.97
C TYR A 76 -7.50 9.76 -5.93
N HIS A 77 -7.32 10.90 -5.25
CA HIS A 77 -8.34 11.95 -5.15
C HIS A 77 -8.27 12.96 -6.31
N VAL A 78 -7.15 13.03 -7.04
CA VAL A 78 -6.93 14.02 -8.10
C VAL A 78 -7.14 13.44 -9.50
N SER A 79 -6.39 12.38 -9.86
CA SER A 79 -6.50 11.80 -11.20
C SER A 79 -5.93 10.38 -11.29
N PRO A 80 -6.42 9.55 -12.23
CA PRO A 80 -5.88 8.20 -12.46
C PRO A 80 -4.39 8.16 -12.81
N LEU A 81 -3.85 9.23 -13.42
CA LEU A 81 -2.44 9.30 -13.79
C LEU A 81 -1.54 9.50 -12.57
N VAL A 82 -1.87 10.45 -11.68
CA VAL A 82 -1.02 10.77 -10.51
C VAL A 82 -0.92 9.57 -9.57
N LYS A 83 -1.99 8.79 -9.38
CA LYS A 83 -1.88 7.55 -8.58
C LYS A 83 -0.91 6.53 -9.20
N SER A 84 -0.80 6.44 -10.53
CA SER A 84 0.15 5.49 -11.14
C SER A 84 1.60 5.85 -10.85
N VAL A 85 1.91 7.16 -10.73
CA VAL A 85 3.23 7.65 -10.33
C VAL A 85 3.55 7.25 -8.89
N GLY A 86 2.62 7.50 -7.95
CA GLY A 86 2.80 7.08 -6.55
C GLY A 86 2.97 5.56 -6.41
N PHE A 87 2.22 4.77 -7.20
CA PHE A 87 2.38 3.32 -7.24
C PHE A 87 3.76 2.91 -7.73
N ALA A 88 4.17 3.42 -8.90
CA ALA A 88 5.46 3.15 -9.51
C ALA A 88 6.62 3.50 -8.57
N ALA A 89 6.56 4.68 -7.95
CA ALA A 89 7.57 5.16 -7.01
C ALA A 89 7.68 4.28 -5.75
N GLY A 90 6.59 3.64 -5.31
CA GLY A 90 6.61 2.73 -4.15
C GLY A 90 6.97 1.29 -4.50
N TYR A 91 6.73 0.86 -5.75
CA TYR A 91 6.91 -0.52 -6.20
C TYR A 91 8.29 -0.77 -6.82
N TYR A 92 8.72 0.08 -7.76
CA TYR A 92 9.96 -0.16 -8.52
C TYR A 92 11.22 -0.19 -7.66
N PRO A 93 11.40 0.65 -6.62
CA PRO A 93 12.56 0.54 -5.75
C PRO A 93 12.70 -0.83 -5.10
N THR A 94 11.58 -1.43 -4.66
CA THR A 94 11.58 -2.79 -4.09
C THR A 94 12.03 -3.81 -5.12
N VAL A 95 11.45 -3.78 -6.33
CA VAL A 95 11.83 -4.72 -7.41
C VAL A 95 13.30 -4.59 -7.78
N LEU A 96 13.77 -3.35 -8.01
CA LEU A 96 15.16 -3.10 -8.42
C LEU A 96 16.15 -3.47 -7.32
N ALA A 97 15.86 -3.13 -6.07
CA ALA A 97 16.71 -3.49 -4.94
C ALA A 97 16.75 -5.02 -4.75
N THR A 98 15.64 -5.73 -4.91
CA THR A 98 15.62 -7.20 -4.84
C THR A 98 16.45 -7.83 -5.95
N LEU A 99 16.30 -7.37 -7.20
CA LEU A 99 17.11 -7.88 -8.31
C LEU A 99 18.60 -7.61 -8.08
N TRP A 100 18.95 -6.39 -7.65
CA TRP A 100 20.34 -6.05 -7.33
C TRP A 100 20.89 -6.88 -6.17
N THR A 101 20.09 -7.08 -5.12
CA THR A 101 20.43 -7.95 -3.98
C THR A 101 20.76 -9.36 -4.45
N VAL A 102 19.92 -9.95 -5.30
CA VAL A 102 20.14 -11.31 -5.84
C VAL A 102 21.41 -11.38 -6.67
N VAL A 103 21.64 -10.39 -7.55
CA VAL A 103 22.88 -10.34 -8.36
C VAL A 103 24.10 -10.25 -7.45
N LYS A 104 24.10 -9.35 -6.46
CA LYS A 104 25.22 -9.16 -5.53
C LYS A 104 25.46 -10.35 -4.60
N TRP A 105 24.42 -11.12 -4.29
CA TRP A 105 24.55 -12.34 -3.50
C TRP A 105 25.14 -13.51 -4.32
N ALA A 106 24.83 -13.56 -5.62
CA ALA A 106 25.26 -14.63 -6.52
C ALA A 106 26.67 -14.41 -7.13
N THR A 107 27.22 -13.21 -7.03
CA THR A 107 28.57 -12.84 -7.52
C THR A 107 29.54 -12.59 -6.39
#